data_AF-A0A3A8PQ64-F1
#
_entry.id   AF-A0A3A8PQ64-F1
#
_cell.length_a   1.000
_cell.length_b   1.000
_cell.length_c   1.000
_cell.angle_alpha   90.00
_cell.angle_beta   90.00
_cell.angle_gamma   90.00
#
_symmetry.space_group_name_H-M   'P 1'
#
loop_
_entity.id
_entity.type
_entity.pdbx_description
1 polymer ?
#
loop_
_entity_poly.entity_id
_entity_poly.type
_entity_poly.pdbx_seq_one_letter_code
_entity_poly.pdbx_strand_id
1 'polypeptide(L)'
;MSQVVPSPELPQNDSEANASRPPEADALELFRLTHLGKRDGWAEAVALLTAAVDLISASWILGAVARSNNAGVIPLSAVLLGVTGVAAGFYMGRPWARHALLITLAVLTLIGWVKWSEDARPLLLMAFLFFTGCALFAHRSARNQLFFQRDVPRPALERYRARQQDNPMAHHAWRYGLAALITPLFAPLAVFCGAWALRLVVEGKARPPVGRAGLAFGGLVLGSAVLALWYFRGLELYIALTSLLRDPR
;
A
#
# COMPACT_ATOMS: atom_id res chain seq x y z
N MET A 1 60.62 -50.35 -26.57
CA MET A 1 59.16 -50.17 -26.74
C MET A 1 58.55 -50.04 -25.35
N SER A 2 58.47 -48.82 -24.81
CA SER A 2 57.81 -48.56 -23.52
C SER A 2 56.35 -48.21 -23.77
N GLN A 3 55.44 -49.03 -23.24
CA GLN A 3 54.01 -48.72 -23.25
C GLN A 3 53.74 -47.62 -22.21
N VAL A 4 53.32 -46.46 -22.69
CA VAL A 4 52.79 -45.38 -21.87
C VAL A 4 51.38 -45.76 -21.46
N VAL A 5 51.19 -46.09 -20.18
CA VAL A 5 49.88 -46.34 -19.58
C VAL A 5 49.20 -44.97 -19.37
N PRO A 6 47.98 -44.75 -19.88
CA PRO A 6 47.27 -43.50 -19.66
C PRO A 6 46.74 -43.44 -18.21
N SER A 7 47.04 -42.36 -17.52
CA SER A 7 46.47 -42.05 -16.20
C SER A 7 44.95 -41.92 -16.31
N PRO A 8 44.18 -42.50 -15.36
CA PRO A 8 42.75 -42.30 -15.30
C PRO A 8 42.44 -40.85 -14.93
N GLU A 9 41.75 -40.13 -15.82
CA GLU A 9 41.14 -38.85 -15.51
C GLU A 9 40.12 -39.05 -14.39
N LEU A 10 40.41 -38.50 -13.22
CA LEU A 10 39.44 -38.38 -12.13
C LEU A 10 38.29 -37.48 -12.63
N PRO A 11 37.02 -37.89 -12.48
CA PRO A 11 35.89 -37.05 -12.83
C PRO A 11 35.97 -35.77 -11.98
N GLN A 12 36.18 -34.64 -12.66
CA GLN A 12 36.10 -33.32 -12.05
C GLN A 12 34.73 -33.16 -11.41
N ASN A 13 34.77 -32.95 -10.10
CA ASN A 13 33.64 -32.86 -9.21
C ASN A 13 32.94 -31.50 -9.40
N ASP A 14 32.24 -31.31 -10.51
CA ASP A 14 31.38 -30.13 -10.75
C ASP A 14 30.10 -30.17 -9.91
N SER A 15 29.89 -31.22 -9.11
CA SER A 15 28.69 -31.42 -8.30
C SER A 15 28.69 -30.64 -6.98
N GLU A 16 29.85 -30.33 -6.42
CA GLU A 16 29.94 -29.67 -5.10
C GLU A 16 29.63 -28.17 -5.14
N ALA A 17 29.82 -27.51 -6.29
CA ALA A 17 29.49 -26.09 -6.43
C ALA A 17 27.96 -25.83 -6.49
N ASN A 18 27.17 -26.83 -6.89
CA ASN A 18 25.71 -26.71 -7.03
C ASN A 18 24.93 -27.21 -5.80
N ALA A 19 25.58 -27.96 -4.89
CA ALA A 19 24.97 -28.54 -3.69
C ALA A 19 24.64 -27.53 -2.57
N SER A 20 25.10 -26.28 -2.69
CA SER A 20 24.85 -25.24 -1.67
C SER A 20 23.55 -24.46 -1.86
N ARG A 21 22.86 -24.62 -3.00
CA ARG A 21 21.56 -23.98 -3.25
C ARG A 21 20.46 -25.01 -3.03
N PRO A 22 19.53 -24.78 -2.08
CA PRO A 22 18.35 -25.64 -1.97
C PRO A 22 17.62 -25.64 -3.32
N PRO A 23 17.06 -26.78 -3.76
CA PRO A 23 16.31 -26.85 -5.01
C PRO A 23 15.23 -25.77 -5.02
N GLU A 24 14.93 -25.20 -6.17
CA GLU A 24 14.08 -23.99 -6.27
C GLU A 24 12.71 -24.16 -5.59
N ALA A 25 12.18 -25.39 -5.59
CA ALA A 25 10.99 -25.79 -4.86
C ALA A 25 11.11 -25.53 -3.34
N ASP A 26 12.20 -25.99 -2.72
CA ASP A 26 12.49 -25.80 -1.29
C ASP A 26 12.71 -24.33 -0.98
N ALA A 27 13.34 -23.57 -1.89
CA ALA A 27 13.55 -22.14 -1.70
C ALA A 27 12.25 -21.33 -1.72
N LEU A 28 11.27 -21.73 -2.55
CA LEU A 28 9.93 -21.11 -2.58
C LEU A 28 9.12 -21.48 -1.34
N GLU A 29 9.21 -22.71 -0.86
CA GLU A 29 8.54 -23.14 0.35
C GLU A 29 9.11 -22.46 1.60
N LEU A 30 10.43 -22.35 1.70
CA LEU A 30 11.09 -21.56 2.74
C LEU A 30 10.65 -20.08 2.67
N PHE A 31 10.56 -19.53 1.45
CA PHE A 31 10.06 -18.17 1.26
C PHE A 31 8.59 -18.00 1.68
N ARG A 32 7.73 -18.99 1.41
CA ARG A 32 6.35 -19.03 1.90
C ARG A 32 6.32 -19.04 3.43
N LEU A 33 7.03 -19.96 4.06
CA LEU A 33 7.06 -20.14 5.52
C LEU A 33 7.58 -18.89 6.24
N THR A 34 8.63 -18.26 5.69
CA THR A 34 9.20 -17.02 6.27
C THR A 34 8.26 -15.83 6.23
N HIS A 35 7.23 -15.84 5.38
CA HIS A 35 6.27 -14.74 5.21
C HIS A 35 4.86 -15.08 5.70
N LEU A 36 4.60 -16.35 6.03
CA LEU A 36 3.31 -16.81 6.50
C LEU A 36 2.96 -16.14 7.83
N GLY A 37 1.75 -15.58 7.94
CA GLY A 37 1.28 -14.90 9.16
C GLY A 37 1.99 -13.58 9.51
N LYS A 38 3.07 -13.20 8.84
CA LYS A 38 3.69 -11.87 9.03
C LYS A 38 2.73 -10.79 8.55
N ARG A 39 2.59 -9.71 9.32
CA ARG A 39 1.69 -8.58 9.05
C ARG A 39 1.93 -7.96 7.66
N ASP A 40 0.83 -7.72 6.94
CA ASP A 40 0.83 -7.13 5.60
C ASP A 40 0.69 -5.60 5.67
N GLY A 41 1.30 -4.88 4.74
CA GLY A 41 1.14 -3.43 4.61
C GLY A 41 -0.29 -3.01 4.29
N TRP A 42 -1.10 -3.88 3.66
CA TRP A 42 -2.54 -3.64 3.51
C TRP A 42 -3.29 -3.64 4.83
N ALA A 43 -2.89 -4.50 5.78
CA ALA A 43 -3.48 -4.53 7.11
C ALA A 43 -3.23 -3.22 7.86
N GLU A 44 -2.00 -2.71 7.76
CA GLU A 44 -1.62 -1.40 8.31
C GLU A 44 -2.36 -0.25 7.61
N ALA A 45 -2.44 -0.26 6.28
CA ALA A 45 -3.13 0.77 5.52
C ALA A 45 -4.64 0.84 5.86
N VAL A 46 -5.30 -0.31 5.97
CA VAL A 46 -6.72 -0.38 6.38
C VAL A 46 -6.90 0.14 7.81
N ALA A 47 -6.02 -0.25 8.73
CA ALA A 47 -6.09 0.23 10.12
C ALA A 47 -5.87 1.75 10.22
N LEU A 48 -4.86 2.28 9.53
CA LEU A 48 -4.57 3.72 9.52
C LEU A 48 -5.71 4.53 8.87
N LEU A 49 -6.22 4.06 7.74
CA LEU A 49 -7.33 4.72 7.05
C LEU A 49 -8.59 4.73 7.94
N THR A 50 -8.91 3.60 8.57
CA THR A 50 -10.07 3.49 9.45
C THR A 50 -9.91 4.40 10.68
N ALA A 51 -8.74 4.40 11.30
CA ALA A 51 -8.45 5.28 12.44
C ALA A 51 -8.58 6.78 12.07
N ALA A 52 -8.14 7.17 10.87
CA ALA A 52 -8.30 8.53 10.38
C ALA A 52 -9.77 8.91 10.18
N VAL A 53 -10.57 8.01 9.59
CA VAL A 53 -12.02 8.20 9.41
C VAL A 53 -12.73 8.27 10.76
N ASP A 54 -12.37 7.40 11.70
CA ASP A 54 -12.95 7.38 13.04
C ASP A 54 -12.64 8.67 13.80
N LEU A 55 -11.41 9.21 13.69
CA LEU A 55 -11.03 10.48 14.31
C LEU A 55 -11.85 11.66 13.76
N ILE A 56 -12.00 11.75 12.44
CA ILE A 56 -12.81 12.79 11.79
C ILE A 56 -14.27 12.66 12.22
N SER A 57 -14.79 11.43 12.22
CA SER A 57 -16.19 11.15 12.56
C SER A 57 -16.49 11.42 14.03
N ALA A 58 -15.55 11.10 14.94
CA ALA A 58 -15.68 11.38 16.37
C ALA A 58 -15.78 12.89 16.65
N SER A 59 -14.97 13.71 15.97
CA SER A 59 -15.06 15.18 16.04
C SER A 59 -16.44 15.69 15.62
N TRP A 60 -16.97 15.16 14.50
CA TRP A 60 -18.30 15.52 14.02
C TRP A 60 -19.43 15.08 14.97
N ILE A 61 -19.33 13.87 15.51
CA ILE A 61 -20.27 13.32 16.51
C ILE A 61 -20.29 14.18 17.76
N LEU A 62 -19.13 14.55 18.31
CA LEU A 62 -19.04 15.42 19.48
C LEU A 62 -19.70 16.78 19.22
N GLY A 63 -19.46 17.38 18.04
CA GLY A 63 -20.11 18.62 17.64
C GLY A 63 -21.63 18.50 17.41
N ALA A 64 -22.14 17.32 17.02
CA ALA A 64 -23.57 17.06 16.89
C ALA A 64 -24.26 16.89 18.25
N VAL A 65 -23.62 16.15 19.17
CA VAL A 65 -24.09 15.96 20.56
C VAL A 65 -24.14 17.31 21.29
N ALA A 66 -23.12 18.15 21.14
CA ALA A 66 -23.09 19.49 21.73
C ALA A 66 -24.25 20.40 21.25
N ARG A 67 -24.78 20.14 20.05
CA ARG A 67 -25.91 20.89 19.46
C ARG A 67 -27.29 20.28 19.77
N SER A 68 -27.37 19.27 20.65
CA SER A 68 -28.59 18.52 21.02
C SER A 68 -29.30 17.80 19.87
N ASN A 69 -28.66 17.65 18.70
CA ASN A 69 -29.24 16.95 17.56
C ASN A 69 -28.85 15.47 17.58
N ASN A 70 -29.60 14.66 18.34
CA ASN A 70 -29.19 13.30 18.70
C ASN A 70 -29.74 12.19 17.79
N ALA A 71 -30.77 12.46 16.97
CA ALA A 71 -31.49 11.42 16.23
C ALA A 71 -30.63 10.67 15.20
N GLY A 72 -29.64 11.32 14.62
CA GLY A 72 -28.73 10.71 13.63
C GLY A 72 -27.42 10.15 14.22
N VAL A 73 -27.08 10.49 15.46
CA VAL A 73 -25.75 10.23 16.04
C VAL A 73 -25.59 8.77 16.44
N ILE A 74 -26.60 8.19 17.09
CA ILE A 74 -26.59 6.81 17.59
C ILE A 74 -26.44 5.76 16.47
N PRO A 75 -27.22 5.79 15.37
CA PRO A 75 -27.05 4.81 14.31
C PRO A 75 -25.71 4.97 13.59
N LEU A 76 -25.21 6.20 13.43
CA LEU A 76 -23.93 6.46 12.79
C LEU A 76 -22.76 5.94 13.63
N SER A 77 -22.77 6.16 14.95
CA SER A 77 -21.72 5.65 15.84
C SER A 77 -21.69 4.13 15.90
N ALA A 78 -22.85 3.48 15.89
CA ALA A 78 -22.94 2.01 15.82
C ALA A 78 -22.33 1.47 14.51
N VAL A 79 -22.60 2.12 13.38
CA VAL A 79 -22.00 1.75 12.09
C VAL A 79 -20.48 1.92 12.13
N LEU A 80 -19.97 3.04 12.63
CA LEU A 80 -18.54 3.31 12.73
C LEU A 80 -17.83 2.27 13.60
N LEU A 81 -18.38 1.93 14.77
CA LEU A 81 -17.86 0.85 15.61
C LEU A 81 -17.80 -0.49 14.88
N GLY A 82 -18.81 -0.79 14.06
CA GLY A 82 -18.80 -1.96 13.19
C GLY A 82 -17.64 -1.94 12.18
N VAL A 83 -17.41 -0.80 11.53
CA VAL A 83 -16.29 -0.59 10.60
C VAL A 83 -14.95 -0.76 11.32
N THR A 84 -14.77 -0.13 12.48
CA THR A 84 -13.57 -0.27 13.32
C THR A 84 -13.33 -1.73 13.71
N GLY A 85 -14.38 -2.46 14.10
CA GLY A 85 -14.29 -3.89 14.44
C GLY A 85 -13.85 -4.76 13.27
N VAL A 86 -14.36 -4.49 12.06
CA VAL A 86 -13.93 -5.17 10.83
C VAL A 86 -12.47 -4.86 10.52
N ALA A 87 -12.06 -3.59 10.61
CA ALA A 87 -10.67 -3.17 10.39
C ALA A 87 -9.71 -3.80 11.41
N ALA A 88 -10.08 -3.84 12.69
CA ALA A 88 -9.31 -4.50 13.74
C ALA A 88 -9.18 -6.01 13.49
N GLY A 89 -10.28 -6.68 13.13
CA GLY A 89 -10.28 -8.08 12.73
C GLY A 89 -9.36 -8.34 11.53
N PHE A 90 -9.37 -7.44 10.55
CA PHE A 90 -8.50 -7.50 9.38
C PHE A 90 -7.03 -7.32 9.78
N TYR A 91 -6.74 -6.34 10.65
CA TYR A 91 -5.40 -6.08 11.19
C TYR A 91 -4.83 -7.25 11.99
N MET A 92 -5.69 -8.00 12.67
CA MET A 92 -5.34 -9.22 13.41
C MET A 92 -5.24 -10.48 12.53
N GLY A 93 -5.55 -10.40 11.24
CA GLY A 93 -5.46 -11.57 10.35
C GLY A 93 -6.61 -12.56 10.51
N ARG A 94 -7.79 -12.13 10.99
CA ARG A 94 -8.97 -13.02 11.13
C ARG A 94 -9.60 -13.33 9.76
N PRO A 95 -9.86 -14.60 9.40
CA PRO A 95 -10.27 -14.99 8.04
C PRO A 95 -11.62 -14.40 7.61
N TRP A 96 -12.54 -14.17 8.55
CA TRP A 96 -13.83 -13.55 8.30
C TRP A 96 -13.70 -12.08 7.88
N ALA A 97 -12.68 -11.37 8.39
CA ALA A 97 -12.54 -9.93 8.20
C ALA A 97 -12.27 -9.53 6.74
N ARG A 98 -11.67 -10.42 5.94
CA ARG A 98 -11.47 -10.20 4.50
C ARG A 98 -12.79 -10.02 3.75
N HIS A 99 -13.78 -10.85 4.08
CA HIS A 99 -15.09 -10.83 3.44
C HIS A 99 -15.93 -9.70 4.02
N ALA A 100 -15.85 -9.51 5.34
CA ALA A 100 -16.50 -8.40 6.02
C ALA A 100 -16.06 -7.05 5.44
N LEU A 101 -14.78 -6.85 5.10
CA LEU A 101 -14.30 -5.59 4.51
C LEU A 101 -15.00 -5.25 3.19
N LEU A 102 -15.30 -6.23 2.34
CA LEU A 102 -16.05 -6.02 1.10
C LEU A 102 -17.54 -5.77 1.37
N ILE A 103 -18.13 -6.51 2.31
CA ILE A 103 -19.54 -6.35 2.70
C ILE A 103 -19.76 -4.97 3.31
N THR A 104 -18.86 -4.52 4.20
CA THR A 104 -18.91 -3.20 4.83
C THR A 104 -18.93 -2.09 3.79
N LEU A 105 -18.10 -2.16 2.75
CA LEU A 105 -18.11 -1.16 1.66
C LEU A 105 -19.47 -1.10 0.94
N ALA A 106 -20.06 -2.26 0.62
CA ALA A 106 -21.36 -2.33 -0.03
C ALA A 106 -22.48 -1.77 0.87
N VAL A 107 -22.49 -2.16 2.15
CA VAL A 107 -23.47 -1.69 3.14
C VAL A 107 -23.36 -0.18 3.37
N LEU A 108 -22.14 0.35 3.56
CA LEU A 108 -21.93 1.79 3.74
C LEU A 108 -22.38 2.59 2.52
N THR A 109 -22.11 2.08 1.32
CA THR A 109 -22.54 2.73 0.07
C THR A 109 -24.06 2.73 -0.06
N LEU A 110 -24.72 1.61 0.29
CA LEU A 110 -26.18 1.53 0.28
C LEU A 110 -26.81 2.50 1.29
N ILE A 111 -26.25 2.58 2.50
CA ILE A 111 -26.70 3.54 3.52
C ILE A 111 -26.53 4.97 2.99
N GLY A 112 -25.37 5.31 2.43
CA GLY A 112 -25.11 6.63 1.83
C GLY A 112 -26.07 6.94 0.69
N TRP A 113 -26.36 5.96 -0.17
CA TRP A 113 -27.28 6.11 -1.30
C TRP A 113 -28.70 6.47 -0.88
N VAL A 114 -29.18 5.86 0.22
CA VAL A 114 -30.53 6.10 0.76
C VAL A 114 -30.59 7.41 1.57
N LYS A 115 -29.50 7.80 2.22
CA LYS A 115 -29.49 8.92 3.18
C LYS A 115 -29.00 10.25 2.63
N TRP A 116 -28.18 10.28 1.60
CA TRP A 116 -27.57 11.51 1.08
C TRP A 116 -28.28 12.06 -0.15
N SER A 117 -28.05 13.34 -0.44
CA SER A 117 -28.64 14.05 -1.57
C SER A 117 -28.23 13.44 -2.92
N GLU A 118 -29.04 13.68 -3.95
CA GLU A 118 -28.77 13.17 -5.31
C GLU A 118 -27.42 13.68 -5.84
N ASP A 119 -27.05 14.91 -5.48
CA ASP A 119 -25.78 15.55 -5.84
C ASP A 119 -24.56 14.81 -5.24
N ALA A 120 -24.73 14.12 -4.12
CA ALA A 120 -23.65 13.36 -3.48
C ALA A 120 -23.49 11.94 -4.06
N ARG A 121 -24.46 11.44 -4.83
CA ARG A 121 -24.44 10.06 -5.38
C ARG A 121 -23.26 9.79 -6.32
N PRO A 122 -22.85 10.69 -7.23
CA PRO A 122 -21.68 10.46 -8.09
C PRO A 122 -20.40 10.30 -7.26
N LEU A 123 -20.22 11.13 -6.23
CA LEU A 123 -19.05 11.07 -5.35
C LEU A 123 -19.04 9.76 -4.54
N LEU A 124 -20.19 9.37 -3.99
CA LEU A 124 -20.37 8.08 -3.31
C LEU A 124 -20.02 6.89 -4.22
N LEU A 125 -20.50 6.91 -5.47
CA LEU A 125 -20.21 5.86 -6.44
C LEU A 125 -18.72 5.78 -6.76
N MET A 126 -18.07 6.93 -6.98
CA MET A 126 -16.61 6.98 -7.20
C MET A 126 -15.83 6.45 -5.99
N ALA A 127 -16.20 6.84 -4.78
CA ALA A 127 -15.60 6.33 -3.55
C ALA A 127 -15.79 4.81 -3.42
N PHE A 128 -17.01 4.31 -3.66
CA PHE A 128 -17.31 2.88 -3.63
C PHE A 128 -16.46 2.09 -4.63
N LEU A 129 -16.38 2.54 -5.89
CA LEU A 129 -15.59 1.89 -6.93
C LEU A 129 -14.10 1.89 -6.57
N PHE A 130 -13.58 3.02 -6.09
CA PHE A 130 -12.20 3.15 -5.66
C PHE A 130 -11.87 2.19 -4.51
N PHE A 131 -12.62 2.24 -3.41
CA PHE A 131 -12.36 1.40 -2.24
C PHE A 131 -12.61 -0.08 -2.51
N THR A 132 -13.60 -0.42 -3.34
CA THR A 132 -13.82 -1.80 -3.77
C THR A 132 -12.67 -2.28 -4.63
N GLY A 133 -12.15 -1.44 -5.53
CA GLY A 133 -10.94 -1.73 -6.30
C GLY A 133 -9.73 -2.01 -5.39
N CYS A 134 -9.50 -1.15 -4.40
CA CYS A 134 -8.44 -1.34 -3.40
C CYS A 134 -8.64 -2.63 -2.59
N ALA A 135 -9.85 -2.91 -2.13
CA ALA A 135 -10.18 -4.10 -1.35
C ALA A 135 -9.99 -5.38 -2.17
N LEU A 136 -10.44 -5.42 -3.43
CA LEU A 136 -10.24 -6.54 -4.34
C LEU A 136 -8.77 -6.74 -4.68
N PHE A 137 -8.03 -5.65 -4.90
CA PHE A 137 -6.59 -5.70 -5.13
C PHE A 137 -5.86 -6.26 -3.91
N ALA A 138 -6.18 -5.78 -2.71
CA ALA A 138 -5.67 -6.33 -1.45
C ALA A 138 -6.03 -7.82 -1.33
N HIS A 139 -7.26 -8.21 -1.67
CA HIS A 139 -7.72 -9.60 -1.58
C HIS A 139 -6.97 -10.54 -2.54
N ARG A 140 -6.62 -10.06 -3.74
CA ARG A 140 -5.85 -10.82 -4.74
C ARG A 140 -4.34 -10.77 -4.54
N SER A 141 -3.84 -9.88 -3.67
CA SER A 141 -2.42 -9.81 -3.35
C SER A 141 -1.92 -11.11 -2.70
N ALA A 142 -0.87 -11.70 -3.28
CA ALA A 142 -0.19 -12.87 -2.72
C ALA A 142 0.28 -12.62 -1.28
N ARG A 143 0.72 -11.40 -0.99
CA ARG A 143 1.17 -11.02 0.36
C ARG A 143 0.04 -11.09 1.38
N ASN A 144 -1.13 -10.56 1.03
CA ASN A 144 -2.29 -10.59 1.89
C ASN A 144 -2.80 -12.03 2.07
N GLN A 145 -2.77 -12.85 1.01
CA GLN A 145 -3.12 -14.26 1.12
C GLN A 145 -2.21 -15.03 2.09
N LEU A 146 -0.89 -14.78 2.06
CA LEU A 146 0.07 -15.35 3.01
C LEU A 146 -0.15 -14.87 4.45
N PHE A 147 -0.54 -13.61 4.65
CA PHE A 147 -0.88 -13.09 5.97
C PHE A 147 -2.08 -13.82 6.59
N PHE A 148 -3.12 -14.06 5.79
CA PHE A 148 -4.30 -14.85 6.19
C PHE A 148 -4.11 -16.38 6.05
N GLN A 149 -2.86 -16.85 5.91
CA GLN A 149 -2.50 -18.27 5.85
C GLN A 149 -3.25 -19.08 4.77
N ARG A 150 -3.66 -18.44 3.67
CA ARG A 150 -4.26 -19.15 2.52
C ARG A 150 -3.19 -19.68 1.59
N ASP A 151 -3.53 -20.75 0.88
CA ASP A 151 -2.71 -21.27 -0.20
C ASP A 151 -2.58 -20.24 -1.33
N VAL A 152 -1.34 -20.00 -1.73
CA VAL A 152 -1.00 -19.10 -2.83
C VAL A 152 -0.45 -19.97 -3.97
N PRO A 153 -0.96 -19.82 -5.20
CA PRO A 153 -0.46 -20.60 -6.32
C PRO A 153 1.03 -20.28 -6.57
N ARG A 154 1.84 -21.30 -6.87
CA ARG A 154 3.28 -21.19 -7.16
C ARG A 154 3.65 -19.99 -8.07
N PRO A 155 3.00 -19.77 -9.23
CA PRO A 155 3.35 -18.64 -10.10
C PRO A 155 3.06 -17.26 -9.49
N ALA A 156 2.17 -17.15 -8.51
CA ALA A 156 1.97 -15.90 -7.77
C ALA A 156 3.05 -15.68 -6.71
N LEU A 157 3.52 -16.76 -6.07
CA LEU A 157 4.59 -16.73 -5.08
C LEU A 157 5.94 -16.38 -5.71
N GLU A 158 6.25 -16.95 -6.88
CA GLU A 158 7.43 -16.62 -7.69
C GLU A 158 7.43 -15.14 -8.10
N ARG A 159 6.30 -14.63 -8.63
CA ARG A 159 6.15 -13.20 -8.95
C ARG A 159 6.33 -12.32 -7.73
N TYR A 160 5.83 -12.75 -6.57
CA TYR A 160 5.99 -11.99 -5.33
C TYR A 160 7.45 -12.00 -4.84
N ARG A 161 8.14 -13.15 -4.92
CA ARG A 161 9.57 -13.27 -4.60
C ARG A 161 10.43 -12.41 -5.51
N ALA A 162 10.17 -12.42 -6.82
CA ALA A 162 10.86 -11.55 -7.78
C ALA A 162 10.65 -10.06 -7.45
N ARG A 163 9.42 -9.66 -7.10
CA ARG A 163 9.13 -8.27 -6.67
C ARG A 163 9.78 -7.87 -5.34
N GLN A 164 10.02 -8.82 -4.44
CA GLN A 164 10.73 -8.59 -3.17
C GLN A 164 12.23 -8.45 -3.38
N GLN A 165 12.78 -9.14 -4.39
CA GLN A 165 14.16 -8.95 -4.83
C GLN A 165 14.33 -7.62 -5.58
N ASP A 166 13.27 -7.07 -6.17
CA ASP A 166 13.29 -5.71 -6.72
C ASP A 166 13.40 -4.65 -5.61
N ASN A 167 14.11 -3.55 -5.88
CA ASN A 167 14.27 -2.43 -4.93
C ASN A 167 12.89 -1.83 -4.53
N PRO A 168 12.40 -2.05 -3.30
CA PRO A 168 11.05 -1.64 -2.89
C PRO A 168 10.92 -0.11 -2.80
N MET A 169 12.03 0.59 -2.50
CA MET A 169 12.04 2.05 -2.35
C MET A 169 11.76 2.76 -3.67
N ALA A 170 12.21 2.21 -4.81
CA ALA A 170 11.92 2.78 -6.13
C ALA A 170 10.42 2.72 -6.47
N HIS A 171 9.72 1.68 -6.01
CA HIS A 171 8.28 1.54 -6.21
C HIS A 171 7.48 2.49 -5.30
N HIS A 172 7.90 2.64 -4.04
CA HIS A 172 7.28 3.58 -3.12
C HIS A 172 7.44 5.03 -3.60
N ALA A 173 8.64 5.40 -4.08
CA ALA A 173 8.88 6.72 -4.66
C ALA A 173 7.90 7.06 -5.79
N TRP A 174 7.74 6.15 -6.76
CA TRP A 174 6.82 6.34 -7.88
C TRP A 174 5.36 6.45 -7.44
N ARG A 175 4.92 5.55 -6.54
CA ARG A 175 3.55 5.54 -6.02
C ARG A 175 3.22 6.79 -5.22
N TYR A 176 4.13 7.25 -4.37
CA TYR A 176 3.95 8.48 -3.62
C TYR A 176 3.98 9.69 -4.56
N GLY A 177 4.80 9.68 -5.61
CA GLY A 177 4.80 10.74 -6.63
C GLY A 177 3.45 10.86 -7.32
N LEU A 178 2.83 9.74 -7.71
CA LEU A 178 1.48 9.74 -8.28
C LEU A 178 0.41 10.15 -7.26
N ALA A 179 0.48 9.65 -6.03
CA ALA A 179 -0.44 10.01 -4.96
C ALA A 179 -0.35 11.50 -4.60
N ALA A 180 0.83 12.09 -4.75
CA ALA A 180 1.09 13.50 -4.47
C ALA A 180 0.28 14.43 -5.38
N LEU A 181 -0.02 14.02 -6.62
CA LEU A 181 -0.87 14.79 -7.53
C LEU A 181 -2.27 15.04 -6.96
N ILE A 182 -2.77 14.12 -6.14
CA ILE A 182 -4.09 14.21 -5.51
C ILE A 182 -3.97 14.83 -4.12
N THR A 183 -2.99 14.36 -3.34
CA THR A 183 -2.80 14.79 -1.95
C THR A 183 -1.37 15.27 -1.74
N PRO A 184 -1.15 16.59 -1.57
CA PRO A 184 0.20 17.18 -1.53
C PRO A 184 1.08 16.63 -0.41
N LEU A 185 0.48 16.10 0.65
CA LEU A 185 1.20 15.53 1.78
C LEU A 185 2.10 14.33 1.40
N PHE A 186 1.82 13.64 0.29
CA PHE A 186 2.67 12.53 -0.19
C PHE A 186 3.89 13.00 -0.98
N ALA A 187 3.92 14.25 -1.42
CA ALA A 187 5.03 14.80 -2.19
C ALA A 187 6.39 14.73 -1.47
N PRO A 188 6.54 15.14 -0.18
CA PRO A 188 7.81 15.00 0.53
C PRO A 188 8.22 13.52 0.72
N LEU A 189 7.27 12.61 0.94
CA LEU A 189 7.55 11.16 1.01
C LEU A 189 8.07 10.64 -0.34
N ALA A 190 7.50 11.09 -1.46
CA ALA A 190 7.94 10.72 -2.79
C ALA A 190 9.40 11.13 -3.06
N VAL A 191 9.75 12.37 -2.70
CA VAL A 191 11.12 12.90 -2.86
C VAL A 191 12.10 12.13 -1.97
N PHE A 192 11.77 11.91 -0.70
CA PHE A 192 12.61 11.16 0.23
C PHE A 192 12.85 9.72 -0.25
N CYS A 193 11.79 8.99 -0.57
CA CYS A 193 11.89 7.62 -1.08
C CYS A 193 12.66 7.56 -2.40
N GLY A 194 12.48 8.53 -3.31
CA GLY A 194 13.20 8.61 -4.57
C GLY A 194 14.69 8.84 -4.39
N ALA A 195 15.07 9.78 -3.51
CA ALA A 195 16.48 10.09 -3.21
C ALA A 195 17.18 8.92 -2.53
N TRP A 196 16.51 8.28 -1.56
CA TRP A 196 17.03 7.10 -0.87
C TRP A 196 17.18 5.90 -1.81
N ALA A 197 16.20 5.67 -2.69
CA ALA A 197 16.26 4.62 -3.70
C ALA A 197 17.43 4.82 -4.67
N LEU A 198 17.66 6.05 -5.14
CA LEU A 198 18.80 6.38 -6.01
C LEU A 198 20.13 6.18 -5.30
N ARG A 199 20.23 6.59 -4.03
CA ARG A 199 21.43 6.36 -3.22
C ARG A 199 21.76 4.87 -3.08
N LEU A 200 20.76 4.03 -2.84
CA LEU A 200 20.94 2.57 -2.76
C LEU A 200 21.39 1.93 -4.08
N VAL A 201 20.99 2.51 -5.21
CA VAL A 201 21.44 2.08 -6.55
C VAL A 201 22.91 2.49 -6.76
N VAL A 202 23.28 3.72 -6.39
CA VAL A 202 24.66 4.24 -6.52
C VAL A 202 25.64 3.48 -5.62
N GLU A 203 25.23 3.10 -4.40
CA GLU A 203 26.07 2.34 -3.46
C GLU A 203 26.25 0.85 -3.85
N GLY A 204 25.67 0.39 -4.96
CA GLY A 204 25.80 -1.00 -5.43
C GLY A 204 25.16 -2.05 -4.51
N LYS A 205 24.43 -1.63 -3.48
CA LYS A 205 23.75 -2.49 -2.50
C LYS A 205 22.41 -3.04 -3.02
N ALA A 206 21.89 -2.50 -4.11
CA ALA A 206 20.70 -3.04 -4.78
C ALA A 206 21.08 -4.25 -5.65
N ARG A 207 20.69 -5.46 -5.24
CA ARG A 207 20.73 -6.68 -6.06
C ARG A 207 19.29 -7.12 -6.37
N PRO A 208 18.85 -7.22 -7.65
CA PRO A 208 19.62 -7.01 -8.88
C PRO A 208 19.80 -5.52 -9.27
N PRO A 209 20.92 -5.18 -9.93
CA PRO A 209 21.41 -3.79 -10.07
C PRO A 209 20.76 -2.96 -11.18
N VAL A 210 19.93 -3.51 -12.07
CA VAL A 210 19.43 -2.75 -13.23
C VAL A 210 17.96 -3.06 -13.45
N GLY A 211 17.13 -2.02 -13.37
CA GLY A 211 15.76 -2.14 -13.87
C GLY A 211 14.83 -0.98 -13.52
N ARG A 212 15.08 -0.22 -12.45
CA ARG A 212 14.08 0.75 -11.96
C ARG A 212 14.63 2.10 -11.45
N ALA A 213 15.86 2.46 -11.78
CA ALA A 213 16.38 3.81 -11.51
C ALA A 213 15.47 4.90 -12.10
N GLY A 214 14.87 4.64 -13.28
CA GLY A 214 13.88 5.52 -13.89
C GLY A 214 12.59 5.71 -13.07
N LEU A 215 12.12 4.70 -12.33
CA LEU A 215 10.96 4.83 -11.44
C LEU A 215 11.28 5.63 -10.17
N ALA A 216 12.48 5.43 -9.61
CA ALA A 216 12.95 6.22 -8.47
C ALA A 216 13.12 7.69 -8.86
N PHE A 217 13.77 7.94 -10.01
CA PHE A 217 13.92 9.28 -10.58
C PHE A 217 12.58 9.91 -10.93
N GLY A 218 11.68 9.15 -11.56
CA GLY A 218 10.32 9.60 -11.89
C GLY A 218 9.52 10.00 -10.64
N GLY A 219 9.59 9.20 -9.57
CA GLY A 219 8.97 9.53 -8.28
C GLY A 219 9.54 10.80 -7.65
N LEU A 220 10.86 10.99 -7.73
CA LEU A 220 11.55 12.19 -7.22
C LEU A 220 11.18 13.44 -8.01
N VAL A 221 11.20 13.37 -9.34
CA VAL A 221 10.84 14.49 -10.23
C VAL A 221 9.37 14.85 -10.05
N LEU A 222 8.49 13.84 -10.04
CA LEU A 222 7.06 14.06 -9.88
C LEU A 222 6.73 14.62 -8.50
N GLY A 223 7.31 14.07 -7.42
CA GLY A 223 7.17 14.60 -6.07
C GLY A 223 7.64 16.06 -5.94
N SER A 224 8.81 16.37 -6.52
CA SER A 224 9.36 17.74 -6.54
C SER A 224 8.46 18.71 -7.31
N ALA A 225 7.96 18.30 -8.47
CA ALA A 225 7.07 19.11 -9.30
C ALA A 225 5.74 19.40 -8.61
N VAL A 226 5.16 18.40 -7.92
CA VAL A 226 3.94 18.57 -7.13
C VAL A 226 4.19 19.52 -5.95
N LEU A 227 5.30 19.38 -5.22
CA LEU A 227 5.67 20.30 -4.15
C LEU A 227 5.75 21.74 -4.64
N ALA A 228 6.41 21.97 -5.79
CA ALA A 228 6.51 23.29 -6.40
C ALA A 228 5.12 23.83 -6.77
N LEU A 229 4.30 23.02 -7.45
CA LEU A 229 2.95 23.43 -7.86
C LEU A 229 2.08 23.83 -6.67
N TRP A 230 2.07 23.03 -5.61
CA TRP A 230 1.29 23.32 -4.40
C TRP A 230 1.85 24.49 -3.59
N TYR A 231 3.17 24.68 -3.58
CA TYR A 231 3.78 25.86 -2.99
C TYR A 231 3.31 27.14 -3.69
N PHE A 232 3.33 27.18 -5.03
CA PHE A 232 2.85 28.33 -5.80
C PHE A 232 1.34 28.56 -5.63
N ARG A 233 0.52 27.50 -5.69
CA ARG A 233 -0.93 27.60 -5.45
C ARG A 233 -1.29 28.02 -4.02
N GLY A 234 -0.56 27.50 -3.03
CA GLY A 234 -0.72 27.90 -1.64
C GLY A 234 -0.37 29.37 -1.43
N LEU A 235 0.67 29.87 -2.11
CA LEU A 235 1.06 31.27 -2.09
C LEU A 235 -0.04 32.17 -2.69
N GLU A 236 -0.62 31.79 -3.83
CA GLU A 236 -1.76 32.50 -4.44
C GLU A 236 -2.96 32.57 -3.48
N LEU A 237 -3.31 31.45 -2.86
CA LEU A 237 -4.43 31.37 -1.91
C LEU A 237 -4.17 32.23 -0.65
N TYR A 238 -2.93 32.22 -0.16
CA TYR A 238 -2.52 33.02 1.00
C TYR A 238 -2.58 34.53 0.70
N ILE A 239 -2.12 34.96 -0.49
CA ILE A 239 -2.19 36.36 -0.93
C ILE A 239 -3.67 36.80 -1.08
N ALA A 240 -4.52 35.95 -1.66
CA ALA A 240 -5.95 36.21 -1.78
C ALA A 240 -6.64 36.30 -0.40
N LEU A 241 -6.31 35.41 0.53
CA LEU A 241 -6.87 35.43 1.88
C LEU A 241 -6.43 36.68 2.68
N THR A 242 -5.15 37.05 2.60
CA THR A 242 -4.60 38.21 3.32
C THR A 242 -5.08 39.54 2.75
N SER A 243 -5.33 39.63 1.44
CA SER A 243 -5.97 40.80 0.83
C SER A 243 -7.44 40.93 1.25
N LEU A 244 -8.19 39.81 1.31
CA LEU A 244 -9.58 39.80 1.79
C LEU A 244 -9.70 40.22 3.26
N LEU A 245 -8.75 39.80 4.11
CA LEU A 245 -8.71 40.18 5.53
C LEU A 245 -8.27 41.64 5.76
N ARG A 246 -7.56 42.25 4.81
CA ARG A 246 -7.06 43.63 4.93
C ARG A 246 -8.10 44.68 4.53
N ASP A 247 -9.09 44.30 3.73
CA ASP A 247 -10.13 45.21 3.24
C ASP A 247 -11.54 44.67 3.61
N PRO A 248 -11.91 44.70 4.91
CA PRO A 248 -13.25 44.32 5.36
C PRO A 248 -14.22 45.44 4.98
N ARG A 249 -14.86 45.31 3.82
CA ARG A 249 -16.02 46.15 3.49
C ARG A 249 -17.25 45.71 4.27
#